data_AF-A0A382VBW3-F1
#
_entry.id   AF-A0A382VBW3-F1
#
_cell.length_a   1.000
_cell.length_b   1.000
_cell.length_c   1.000
_cell.angle_alpha   90.00
_cell.angle_beta   90.00
_cell.angle_gamma   90.00
#
_symmetry.space_group_name_H-M   'P 1'
#
loop_
_entity.id
_entity.type
_entity.pdbx_description
1 polymer ?
#
loop_
_entity_poly.entity_id
_entity_poly.type
_entity_poly.pdbx_seq_one_letter_code
_entity_poly.pdbx_strand_id
1 'polypeptide(L)'
;TGYTQRAGYNLVATAKRRDMRLVSVVMGSRGERARDKESARLLSWGFNNFVKAPISVAGDSSGVVALDWGLSPDVTAVTAGGAIAVLTPEERRRLHHEVRLPTLWEAPVKEGDSLGVLAISLDDSLLAQIDLVAATSIERMSVWEKLMSYF
;
A
#
# COMPACT_ATOMS: atom_id res chain seq x y z
N THR A 1 13.09 -30.91 2.36
CA THR A 1 14.13 -31.13 3.38
C THR A 1 15.44 -31.43 2.69
N GLY A 2 16.58 -31.27 3.37
CA GLY A 2 17.89 -31.66 2.85
C GLY A 2 18.87 -31.97 3.98
N TYR A 3 19.78 -32.92 3.76
CA TYR A 3 20.81 -33.27 4.73
C TYR A 3 22.11 -33.68 4.03
N THR A 4 23.23 -33.15 4.50
CA THR A 4 24.57 -33.71 4.26
C THR A 4 25.42 -33.56 5.52
N GLN A 5 26.47 -34.37 5.67
CA GLN A 5 27.34 -34.29 6.84
C GLN A 5 27.99 -32.91 7.00
N ARG A 6 28.29 -32.21 5.89
CA ARG A 6 28.85 -30.84 5.91
C ARG A 6 27.80 -29.76 6.11
N ALA A 7 26.58 -29.94 5.59
CA ALA A 7 25.54 -28.91 5.61
C ALA A 7 24.57 -29.02 6.81
N GLY A 8 24.65 -30.09 7.60
CA GLY A 8 23.67 -30.37 8.66
C GLY A 8 22.27 -30.64 8.11
N TYR A 9 21.27 -30.50 8.96
CA TYR A 9 19.85 -30.71 8.62
C TYR A 9 19.18 -29.39 8.20
N ASN A 10 18.64 -29.36 6.98
CA ASN A 10 18.03 -28.20 6.35
C ASN A 10 16.54 -28.43 6.06
N LEU A 11 15.70 -27.41 6.29
CA LEU A 11 14.28 -27.41 5.96
C LEU A 11 13.85 -26.05 5.43
N VAL A 12 13.20 -26.08 4.27
CA VAL A 12 12.33 -25.00 3.80
C VAL A 12 10.90 -25.47 4.06
N ALA A 13 10.17 -24.73 4.89
CA ALA A 13 8.78 -25.03 5.21
C ALA A 13 7.90 -23.84 4.90
N THR A 14 6.64 -24.09 4.58
CA THR A 14 5.62 -23.06 4.43
C THR A 14 4.40 -23.42 5.24
N ALA A 15 3.79 -22.41 5.86
CA ALA A 15 2.51 -22.54 6.52
C ALA A 15 1.62 -21.37 6.13
N LYS A 16 0.31 -21.61 6.06
CA LYS A 16 -0.70 -20.58 5.82
C LYS A 16 -1.66 -20.55 7.02
N ARG A 17 -1.88 -19.37 7.58
CA ARG A 17 -2.96 -19.11 8.55
C ARG A 17 -3.79 -17.95 8.02
N ARG A 18 -5.11 -18.17 7.85
CA ARG A 18 -6.02 -17.20 7.22
C ARG A 18 -5.48 -16.79 5.83
N ASP A 19 -5.29 -15.49 5.59
CA ASP A 19 -4.80 -14.95 4.31
C ASP A 19 -3.27 -14.75 4.26
N MET A 20 -2.56 -15.08 5.35
CA MET A 20 -1.12 -14.90 5.50
C MET A 20 -0.39 -16.23 5.35
N ARG A 21 0.54 -16.27 4.39
CA ARG A 21 1.46 -17.41 4.18
C ARG A 21 2.86 -16.97 4.57
N LEU A 22 3.50 -17.78 5.41
CA LEU A 22 4.90 -17.61 5.79
C LEU A 22 5.74 -18.74 5.18
N VAL A 23 7.00 -18.42 4.93
CA VAL A 23 8.03 -19.37 4.53
C VAL A 23 9.15 -19.28 5.57
N SER A 24 9.54 -20.42 6.13
CA SER A 24 10.72 -20.51 7.00
C SER A 24 11.81 -21.31 6.31
N VAL A 25 13.04 -20.86 6.49
CA VAL A 25 14.25 -21.52 5.99
C VAL A 25 15.17 -21.73 7.18
N VAL A 26 15.34 -22.98 7.59
CA VAL A 26 16.26 -23.39 8.65
C VAL A 26 17.38 -24.20 8.02
N MET A 27 18.62 -23.82 8.30
CA MET A 27 19.81 -24.49 7.76
C MET A 27 20.76 -24.91 8.88
N GLY A 28 21.56 -25.95 8.66
CA GLY A 28 22.65 -26.33 9.55
C GLY A 28 22.22 -26.87 10.91
N SER A 29 20.98 -27.36 11.04
CA SER A 29 20.51 -27.88 12.33
C SER A 29 21.27 -29.15 12.72
N ARG A 30 21.48 -29.36 14.02
CA ARG A 30 22.23 -30.50 14.59
C ARG A 30 21.47 -31.83 14.52
N GLY A 31 20.19 -31.80 14.19
CA GLY A 31 19.35 -32.99 14.10
C GLY A 31 17.99 -32.70 13.47
N GLU A 32 17.34 -33.74 12.98
CA GLU A 32 16.02 -33.64 12.34
C GLU A 32 14.95 -33.07 13.28
N ARG A 33 14.84 -33.58 14.51
CA ARG A 33 13.87 -33.05 15.50
C ARG A 33 14.11 -31.59 15.83
N ALA A 34 15.37 -31.17 15.91
CA ALA A 34 15.73 -29.78 16.17
C ALA A 34 15.33 -28.89 14.98
N ARG A 35 15.64 -29.32 13.75
CA ARG A 35 15.25 -28.63 12.50
C ARG A 35 13.74 -28.37 12.45
N ASP A 36 12.94 -29.39 12.74
CA ASP A 36 11.48 -29.30 12.67
C ASP A 36 10.93 -28.41 13.77
N LYS A 37 11.45 -28.54 15.00
CA LYS A 37 11.08 -27.69 16.14
C LYS A 37 11.39 -26.22 15.88
N GLU A 38 12.59 -25.90 15.38
CA GLU A 38 12.96 -24.51 15.09
C GLU A 38 12.14 -23.93 13.93
N SER A 39 11.86 -24.73 12.90
CA SER A 39 10.99 -24.29 11.79
C SER A 39 9.58 -23.99 12.27
N ALA A 40 9.00 -24.84 13.13
CA ALA A 40 7.70 -24.62 13.74
C ALA A 40 7.70 -23.40 14.67
N ARG A 41 8.79 -23.19 15.43
CA ARG A 41 8.96 -22.03 16.31
C ARG A 41 9.02 -20.73 15.52
N LEU A 42 9.81 -20.66 14.44
CA LEU A 42 9.92 -19.48 13.57
C LEU A 42 8.57 -19.12 12.93
N LEU A 43 7.88 -20.12 12.37
CA LEU A 43 6.56 -19.89 11.78
C LEU A 43 5.56 -19.40 12.83
N SER A 44 5.55 -20.02 14.02
CA SER A 44 4.66 -19.60 15.11
C SER A 44 4.98 -18.18 15.59
N TRP A 45 6.26 -17.83 15.71
CA TRP A 45 6.68 -16.46 16.04
C TRP A 45 6.21 -15.47 14.99
N GLY A 46 6.40 -15.77 13.70
CA GLY A 46 5.94 -14.90 12.60
C GLY A 46 4.43 -14.66 12.64
N PHE A 47 3.62 -15.72 12.85
CA PHE A 47 2.17 -15.57 12.97
C PHE A 47 1.71 -14.81 14.23
N ASN A 48 2.51 -14.80 15.29
CA ASN A 48 2.16 -14.12 16.54
C ASN A 48 2.55 -12.64 16.55
N ASN A 49 3.56 -12.26 15.77
CA ASN A 49 4.12 -10.90 15.79
C ASN A 49 3.74 -10.06 14.58
N PHE A 50 3.39 -10.69 13.46
CA PHE A 50 3.06 -9.99 12.22
C PHE A 50 1.60 -10.20 11.83
N VAL A 51 1.04 -9.16 11.22
CA VAL A 51 -0.28 -9.19 10.63
C VAL A 51 -0.19 -8.66 9.22
N LYS A 52 -0.81 -9.37 8.28
CA LYS A 52 -1.06 -8.89 6.93
C LYS A 52 -2.24 -7.93 6.98
N ALA A 53 -2.02 -6.66 6.67
CA ALA A 53 -3.04 -5.61 6.76
C ALA A 53 -3.01 -4.70 5.53
N PRO A 54 -4.18 -4.22 5.05
CA PRO A 54 -4.23 -3.18 4.05
C PRO A 54 -3.62 -1.89 4.63
N ILE A 55 -2.71 -1.28 3.88
CA ILE A 55 -2.14 0.04 4.17
C ILE A 55 -2.79 1.14 3.30
N SER A 56 -3.48 0.74 2.24
CA SER A 56 -4.37 1.60 1.45
C SER A 56 -5.42 0.72 0.76
N VAL A 57 -6.64 1.25 0.61
CA VAL A 57 -7.74 0.62 -0.13
C VAL A 57 -8.00 1.45 -1.39
N ALA A 58 -8.32 0.79 -2.50
CA ALA A 58 -8.70 1.49 -3.74
C ALA A 58 -10.02 2.26 -3.54
N GLY A 59 -10.10 3.47 -4.06
CA GLY A 59 -11.26 4.35 -3.92
C GLY A 59 -11.30 5.17 -2.62
N ASP A 60 -10.28 5.06 -1.77
CA ASP A 60 -10.18 5.89 -0.56
C ASP A 60 -9.87 7.34 -0.96
N SER A 61 -10.72 8.26 -0.48
CA SER A 61 -10.50 9.70 -0.66
C SER A 61 -9.22 10.14 0.04
N SER A 62 -8.30 10.71 -0.74
CA SER A 62 -6.96 11.12 -0.29
C SER A 62 -6.71 12.61 -0.44
N GLY A 63 -7.75 13.40 -0.74
CA GLY A 63 -7.67 14.85 -0.83
C GLY A 63 -8.57 15.43 -1.91
N VAL A 64 -8.52 16.75 -2.05
CA VAL A 64 -9.21 17.51 -3.09
C VAL A 64 -8.21 18.38 -3.83
N VAL A 65 -8.42 18.53 -5.14
CA VAL A 65 -7.61 19.39 -6.01
C VAL A 65 -8.52 20.49 -6.55
N ALA A 66 -8.15 21.75 -6.33
CA ALA A 66 -8.91 22.87 -6.88
C ALA A 66 -8.77 22.90 -8.40
N LEU A 67 -9.87 23.17 -9.09
CA LEU A 67 -9.91 23.27 -10.54
C LEU A 67 -9.97 24.72 -10.99
N ASP A 68 -9.07 25.11 -11.87
CA ASP A 68 -9.18 26.36 -12.61
C ASP A 68 -10.14 26.18 -13.80
N TRP A 69 -11.12 27.08 -13.89
CA TRP A 69 -12.16 27.06 -14.92
C TRP A 69 -13.03 25.80 -15.01
N GLY A 70 -13.11 24.98 -13.96
CA GLY A 70 -13.98 23.80 -13.91
C GLY A 70 -15.45 24.17 -13.70
N LEU A 71 -16.38 23.38 -14.25
CA LEU A 71 -17.81 23.50 -13.91
C LEU A 71 -18.08 23.28 -12.40
N SER A 72 -17.16 22.60 -11.72
CA SER A 72 -17.08 22.47 -10.27
C SER A 72 -15.73 23.04 -9.81
N PRO A 73 -15.67 23.67 -8.62
CA PRO A 73 -14.46 24.35 -8.12
C PRO A 73 -13.33 23.38 -7.75
N ASP A 74 -13.62 22.10 -7.53
CA ASP A 74 -12.64 21.09 -7.17
C ASP A 74 -13.04 19.70 -7.66
N VAL A 75 -12.07 18.79 -7.59
CA VAL A 75 -12.22 17.34 -7.81
C VAL A 75 -11.63 16.56 -6.65
N THR A 76 -12.34 15.53 -6.20
CA THR A 76 -11.82 14.59 -5.19
C THR A 76 -10.79 13.65 -5.82
N ALA A 77 -9.64 13.51 -5.18
CA ALA A 77 -8.61 12.55 -5.54
C ALA A 77 -8.79 11.26 -4.72
N VAL A 78 -8.93 10.13 -5.39
CA VAL A 78 -9.07 8.80 -4.77
C VAL A 78 -7.92 7.89 -5.16
N THR A 79 -7.59 6.93 -4.31
CA THR A 79 -6.55 5.93 -4.62
C THR A 79 -6.95 5.03 -5.79
N ALA A 80 -6.12 4.95 -6.82
CA ALA A 80 -6.36 4.09 -7.98
C ALA A 80 -6.25 2.59 -7.65
N GLY A 81 -5.51 2.26 -6.58
CA GLY A 81 -5.23 0.89 -6.17
C GLY A 81 -5.12 0.74 -4.66
N GLY A 82 -5.08 -0.50 -4.20
CA GLY A 82 -4.83 -0.84 -2.81
C GLY A 82 -3.45 -1.45 -2.61
N ALA A 83 -2.89 -1.28 -1.43
CA ALA A 83 -1.64 -1.89 -1.03
C ALA A 83 -1.80 -2.62 0.31
N ILE A 84 -1.09 -3.73 0.45
CA ILE A 84 -1.10 -4.58 1.64
C ILE A 84 0.35 -4.75 2.10
N ALA A 85 0.58 -4.63 3.40
CA ALA A 85 1.88 -4.90 4.01
C ALA A 85 1.75 -5.95 5.13
N VAL A 86 2.86 -6.62 5.42
CA VAL A 86 3.01 -7.51 6.58
C VAL A 86 3.81 -6.74 7.63
N LEU A 87 3.15 -6.34 8.70
CA LEU A 87 3.71 -5.43 9.70
C LEU A 87 3.46 -5.97 11.10
N THR A 88 4.33 -5.60 12.02
CA THR A 88 4.03 -5.68 13.45
C THR A 88 2.99 -4.63 13.86
N PRO A 89 2.29 -4.81 15.00
CA PRO A 89 1.37 -3.80 15.51
C PRO A 89 2.03 -2.43 15.75
N GLU A 90 3.32 -2.40 16.08
CA GLU A 90 4.09 -1.19 16.32
C GLU A 90 4.47 -0.49 15.02
N GLU A 91 4.99 -1.22 14.03
CA GLU A 91 5.28 -0.67 12.70
C GLU A 91 4.03 -0.08 12.04
N ARG A 92 2.87 -0.74 12.18
CA ARG A 92 1.61 -0.21 11.65
C ARG A 92 1.26 1.18 12.20
N ARG A 93 1.61 1.48 13.46
CA ARG A 93 1.37 2.79 14.09
C ARG A 93 2.35 3.87 13.65
N ARG A 94 3.48 3.47 13.05
CA ARG A 94 4.56 4.36 12.58
C ARG A 94 4.53 4.58 11.06
N LEU A 95 3.46 4.16 10.39
CA LEU A 95 3.28 4.43 8.97
C LEU A 95 3.11 5.93 8.74
N HIS A 96 3.88 6.46 7.80
CA HIS A 96 3.77 7.83 7.33
C HIS A 96 3.09 7.83 5.96
N HIS A 97 2.02 8.64 5.86
CA HIS A 97 1.27 8.83 4.62
C HIS A 97 1.54 10.25 4.12
N GLU A 98 2.15 10.35 2.94
CA GLU A 98 2.42 11.61 2.28
C GLU A 98 1.58 11.68 1.00
N VAL A 99 0.62 12.60 1.00
CA VAL A 99 -0.20 12.91 -0.17
C VAL A 99 0.48 14.03 -0.95
N ARG A 100 0.80 13.77 -2.22
CA ARG A 100 1.36 14.75 -3.14
C ARG A 100 0.31 15.05 -4.20
N LEU A 101 -0.38 16.17 -4.02
CA LEU A 101 -1.36 16.71 -4.96
C LEU A 101 -0.97 18.13 -5.36
N PRO A 102 -1.23 18.55 -6.61
CA PRO A 102 -1.11 19.94 -7.02
C PRO A 102 -2.18 20.78 -6.32
N THR A 103 -1.86 22.05 -6.09
CA THR A 103 -2.80 22.99 -5.47
C THR A 103 -3.89 23.46 -6.43
N LEU A 104 -3.58 23.49 -7.73
CA LEU A 104 -4.47 23.94 -8.79
C LEU A 104 -4.28 23.05 -10.01
N TRP A 105 -5.38 22.70 -10.67
CA TRP A 105 -5.39 21.90 -11.90
C TRP A 105 -6.30 22.55 -12.94
N GLU A 106 -5.90 22.57 -14.21
CA GLU A 106 -6.72 23.16 -15.27
C GLU A 106 -7.81 22.19 -15.74
N ALA A 107 -9.06 22.63 -15.77
CA ALA A 107 -10.15 21.85 -16.37
C ALA A 107 -9.99 21.74 -17.91
N PRO A 108 -10.42 20.64 -18.55
CA PRO A 108 -11.22 19.54 -17.98
C PRO A 108 -10.39 18.48 -17.27
N VAL A 109 -11.03 17.77 -16.33
CA VAL A 109 -10.51 16.53 -15.73
C VAL A 109 -11.47 15.39 -16.03
N LYS A 110 -10.96 14.21 -16.37
CA LYS A 110 -11.76 13.00 -16.54
C LYS A 110 -11.60 12.10 -15.33
N GLU A 111 -12.66 11.37 -15.03
CA GLU A 111 -12.60 10.29 -14.04
C GLU A 111 -11.46 9.33 -14.39
N GLY A 112 -10.62 9.01 -13.41
CA GLY A 112 -9.43 8.19 -13.61
C GLY A 112 -8.16 8.95 -14.03
N ASP A 113 -8.23 10.26 -14.31
CA ASP A 113 -7.02 11.05 -14.59
C ASP A 113 -6.12 11.10 -13.35
N SER A 114 -4.82 10.89 -13.54
CA SER A 114 -3.83 10.94 -12.45
C SER A 114 -3.63 12.37 -11.97
N LEU A 115 -4.04 12.63 -10.74
CA LEU A 115 -3.93 13.91 -10.05
C LEU A 115 -2.69 14.02 -9.17
N GLY A 116 -2.09 12.89 -8.79
CA GLY A 116 -0.93 12.88 -7.92
C GLY A 116 -0.68 11.50 -7.34
N VAL A 117 -0.04 11.46 -6.17
CA VAL A 117 0.49 10.23 -5.60
C VAL A 117 0.34 10.21 -4.08
N LEU A 118 -0.07 9.06 -3.54
CA LEU A 118 0.03 8.71 -2.13
C LEU A 118 1.29 7.85 -1.94
N ALA A 119 2.27 8.40 -1.21
CA ALA A 119 3.45 7.67 -0.78
C ALA A 119 3.26 7.20 0.66
N ILE A 120 3.46 5.90 0.89
CA ILE A 120 3.36 5.27 2.21
C ILE A 120 4.74 4.77 2.58
N SER A 121 5.32 5.32 3.66
CA SER A 121 6.62 4.92 4.18
C SER A 121 6.53 4.41 5.62
N LEU A 122 7.51 3.59 5.98
CA LEU A 122 7.78 3.19 7.34
C LEU A 122 9.23 3.56 7.64
N ASP A 123 9.42 4.46 8.59
CA ASP A 123 10.71 5.10 8.83
C ASP A 123 11.26 5.68 7.50
N ASP A 124 12.50 5.34 7.13
CA ASP A 124 13.14 5.80 5.89
C ASP A 124 12.82 4.93 4.65
N SER A 125 11.97 3.91 4.79
CA SER A 125 11.67 2.96 3.72
C SER A 125 10.30 3.20 3.09
N LEU A 126 10.27 3.49 1.79
CA LEU A 126 9.04 3.54 1.01
C LEU A 126 8.45 2.12 0.88
N LEU A 127 7.23 1.92 1.38
CA LEU A 127 6.53 0.65 1.32
C LEU A 127 5.65 0.53 0.08
N ALA A 128 4.95 1.61 -0.26
CA ALA A 128 4.06 1.64 -1.41
C ALA A 128 3.95 3.06 -1.96
N GLN A 129 3.74 3.13 -3.28
CA GLN A 129 3.42 4.34 -4.00
C GLN A 129 2.16 4.05 -4.82
N ILE A 130 1.11 4.85 -4.62
CA ILE A 130 -0.20 4.62 -5.22
C ILE A 130 -0.63 5.90 -5.91
N ASP A 131 -1.08 5.77 -7.16
CA ASP A 131 -1.59 6.91 -7.91
C ASP A 131 -2.92 7.38 -7.33
N LEU A 132 -3.07 8.69 -7.22
CA LEU A 132 -4.32 9.35 -6.88
C LEU A 132 -4.97 9.81 -8.16
N VAL A 133 -6.22 9.40 -8.38
CA VAL A 133 -6.97 9.67 -9.59
C VAL A 133 -8.24 10.46 -9.30
N ALA A 134 -8.73 11.21 -10.30
CA ALA A 134 -9.98 11.95 -10.20
C ALA A 134 -11.16 10.99 -9.99
N ALA A 135 -11.97 11.24 -8.96
CA ALA A 135 -13.15 10.45 -8.64
C ALA A 135 -14.31 10.64 -9.64
N THR A 136 -14.34 11.79 -10.32
CA THR A 136 -15.40 12.17 -11.26
C THR A 136 -14.82 12.99 -12.41
N SER A 137 -15.55 13.03 -13.52
CA SER A 137 -15.21 13.91 -14.66
C SER A 137 -15.80 15.30 -14.43
N ILE A 138 -14.99 16.36 -14.63
CA ILE A 138 -15.40 17.75 -14.52
C ILE A 138 -14.97 18.49 -15.78
N GLU A 139 -15.96 18.91 -16.55
CA GLU A 139 -15.75 19.66 -17.78
C GLU A 139 -15.34 21.12 -17.49
N ARG A 140 -14.81 21.76 -18.52
CA ARG A 140 -14.44 23.17 -18.46
C ARG A 140 -15.68 24.06 -18.62
N MET A 141 -15.71 25.18 -17.87
CA MET A 141 -16.68 26.26 -18.08
C MET A 141 -16.58 26.83 -19.50
N SER A 142 -17.75 26.98 -20.11
CA SER A 142 -17.96 27.72 -21.36
C SER A 142 -17.71 29.22 -21.16
N VAL A 143 -17.48 29.94 -22.26
CA VAL A 143 -17.20 31.39 -22.24
C VAL A 143 -18.32 32.20 -21.58
N TRP A 144 -19.58 31.75 -21.71
CA TRP A 144 -20.74 32.38 -21.07
C TRP A 144 -20.74 32.19 -19.54
N GLU A 145 -20.40 30.99 -19.07
CA GLU A 145 -20.31 30.70 -17.63
C GLU A 145 -19.18 31.49 -16.97
N LYS A 146 -18.04 31.65 -17.67
CA LYS A 146 -16.94 32.51 -17.22
C LYS A 146 -17.33 33.98 -17.12
N LEU A 147 -18.14 34.48 -18.07
CA LEU A 147 -18.62 35.85 -18.04
C LEU A 147 -19.56 36.05 -16.84
N MET A 148 -20.48 35.11 -16.62
CA MET A 148 -21.44 35.18 -15.50
C MET A 148 -20.79 34.98 -14.13
N SER A 149 -19.67 34.27 -14.01
CA SER A 149 -18.96 34.15 -12.72
C SER A 149 -18.24 35.43 -12.28
N TYR A 150 -18.11 36.41 -13.16
CA TYR A 150 -17.42 37.68 -12.90
C TYR A 150 -18.36 38.84 -12.53
N PHE A 151 -19.66 38.69 -12.85
CA PHE A 151 -20.74 39.63 -12.51
C PHE A 151 -21.51 39.15 -11.27
#